data_AF-A0AAE0AZQ8-F1
#
_entry.id   AF-A0AAE0AZQ8-F1
#
_cell.length_a   1.000
_cell.length_b   1.000
_cell.length_c   1.000
_cell.angle_alpha   90.00
_cell.angle_beta   90.00
_cell.angle_gamma   90.00
#
_symmetry.space_group_name_H-M   'P 1'
#
loop_
_entity.id
_entity.type
_entity.pdbx_description
1 polymer ?
#
loop_
_entity_poly.entity_id
_entity_poly.type
_entity_poly.pdbx_seq_one_letter_code
_entity_poly.pdbx_strand_id
1 'polypeptide(L)'
;MSNNNCSHAVLSGSSKLIIDTDPGIDDSMAIFMAFQTPEVEILGLTTIFGNVTTEDATHNALLLCEIAGRPDIPVAEGSLNL
;
A
#
# COMPACT_ATOMS: atom_id res chain seq x y z
N MET A 1 25.82 -0.15 35.01
CA MET A 1 24.49 0.17 34.46
C MET A 1 24.72 0.76 33.08
N SER A 2 24.57 -0.04 32.02
CA SER A 2 24.81 0.40 30.64
C SER A 2 23.63 1.24 30.17
N ASN A 3 23.88 2.50 29.82
CA ASN A 3 22.90 3.38 29.20
C ASN A 3 22.71 2.97 27.74
N ASN A 4 21.69 2.15 27.49
CA ASN A 4 21.29 1.76 26.14
C ASN A 4 20.43 2.87 25.52
N ASN A 5 21.05 4.01 25.19
CA ASN A 5 20.41 5.03 24.37
C ASN A 5 20.56 4.66 22.89
N CYS A 6 19.89 3.56 22.48
CA CYS A 6 19.64 3.30 21.07
C CYS A 6 18.48 4.21 20.66
N SER A 7 18.82 5.37 20.10
CA SER A 7 17.91 6.27 19.43
C SER A 7 17.26 5.56 18.24
N HIS A 8 16.21 4.77 18.47
CA HIS A 8 15.18 4.58 17.45
C HIS A 8 14.58 5.97 17.24
N ALA A 9 14.85 6.55 16.07
CA ALA A 9 14.24 7.80 15.67
C ALA A 9 12.71 7.61 15.77
N VAL A 10 12.11 8.24 16.78
CA VAL A 10 10.66 8.43 16.81
C VAL A 10 10.36 9.34 15.63
N LEU A 11 9.96 8.76 14.50
CA LEU A 11 9.47 9.52 13.36
C LEU A 11 8.18 10.19 13.82
N SER A 12 8.28 11.48 14.17
CA SER A 12 7.18 12.33 14.64
C SER A 12 6.20 12.72 13.51
N GLY A 13 5.96 11.83 12.55
CA GLY A 13 5.06 12.05 11.43
C GLY A 13 4.63 10.73 10.82
N SER A 14 3.38 10.68 10.35
CA SER A 14 2.88 9.54 9.59
C SER A 14 3.76 9.30 8.37
N SER A 15 4.21 8.06 8.18
CA SER A 15 5.01 7.62 7.04
C SER A 15 4.14 7.62 5.79
N LYS A 16 4.44 8.52 4.86
CA LYS A 16 3.68 8.66 3.62
C LYS A 16 4.11 7.61 2.61
N LEU A 17 3.16 6.83 2.11
CA LEU A 17 3.40 5.71 1.20
C LEU A 17 2.60 5.87 -0.10
N ILE A 18 3.26 5.54 -1.21
CA ILE A 18 2.62 5.12 -2.46
C ILE A 18 2.96 3.65 -2.62
N ILE A 19 1.96 2.81 -2.90
CA ILE A 19 2.15 1.37 -3.09
C ILE A 19 2.04 1.07 -4.58
N ASP A 20 3.10 0.49 -5.16
CA ASP A 20 3.13 0.01 -6.55
C ASP A 20 3.16 -1.53 -6.52
N THR A 21 2.13 -2.19 -7.02
CA THR A 21 1.95 -3.65 -6.87
C THR A 21 0.94 -4.24 -7.88
N ASP A 22 0.88 -5.56 -8.00
CA ASP A 22 0.00 -6.34 -8.86
C ASP A 22 -0.95 -7.22 -8.03
N PRO A 23 -1.95 -6.65 -7.30
CA PRO A 23 -2.52 -7.25 -6.10
C PRO A 23 -2.88 -8.74 -6.22
N GLY A 24 -1.99 -9.59 -5.71
CA GLY A 24 -2.22 -10.98 -5.38
C GLY A 24 -2.79 -11.15 -3.97
N ILE A 25 -2.82 -12.39 -3.47
CA ILE A 25 -3.33 -12.69 -2.12
C ILE A 25 -2.47 -12.02 -1.04
N ASP A 26 -1.16 -12.09 -1.19
CA ASP A 26 -0.17 -11.53 -0.27
C ASP A 26 -0.12 -10.00 -0.32
N ASP A 27 -0.14 -9.39 -1.52
CA ASP A 27 -0.21 -7.94 -1.67
C ASP A 27 -1.49 -7.36 -1.05
N SER A 28 -2.62 -8.05 -1.24
CA SER A 28 -3.91 -7.66 -0.66
C SER A 28 -3.83 -7.59 0.87
N MET A 29 -3.19 -8.59 1.50
CA MET A 29 -2.97 -8.57 2.94
C MET A 29 -2.06 -7.42 3.37
N ALA A 30 -0.99 -7.15 2.62
CA ALA A 30 -0.08 -6.04 2.90
C ALA A 30 -0.78 -4.68 2.81
N ILE A 31 -1.60 -4.45 1.78
CA ILE A 31 -2.39 -3.23 1.60
C ILE A 31 -3.35 -3.05 2.78
N PHE A 32 -4.07 -4.10 3.21
CA PHE A 32 -4.96 -4.01 4.37
C PHE A 32 -4.20 -3.72 5.66
N MET A 33 -3.05 -4.35 5.89
CA MET A 33 -2.20 -4.03 7.04
C MET A 33 -1.76 -2.56 7.02
N ALA A 34 -1.40 -2.04 5.85
CA ALA A 34 -0.99 -0.65 5.70
C ALA A 34 -2.14 0.33 6.01
N PHE A 35 -3.37 0.06 5.57
CA PHE A 35 -4.54 0.86 5.93
C PHE A 35 -4.85 0.85 7.43
N GLN A 36 -4.53 -0.23 8.13
CA GLN A 36 -4.76 -0.38 9.55
C GLN A 36 -3.59 0.09 10.43
N THR A 37 -2.50 0.58 9.83
CA THR A 37 -1.31 1.06 10.55
C THR A 37 -1.40 2.57 10.78
N PRO A 38 -1.61 3.05 12.02
CA PRO A 38 -1.81 4.48 12.30
C PRO A 38 -0.64 5.39 11.91
N GLU A 39 0.57 4.83 11.91
CA GLU A 39 1.80 5.51 11.53
C GLU A 39 2.02 5.56 10.01
N VAL A 40 1.05 5.11 9.20
CA VAL A 40 1.12 5.09 7.73
C VAL A 40 0.00 5.94 7.13
N GLU A 41 0.37 6.79 6.19
CA GLU A 41 -0.53 7.58 5.36
C GLU A 41 -0.39 7.11 3.91
N ILE A 42 -1.36 6.32 3.43
CA ILE A 42 -1.43 5.93 2.03
C ILE A 42 -1.88 7.14 1.20
N LEU A 43 -1.04 7.55 0.25
CA LEU A 43 -1.31 8.64 -0.68
C LEU A 43 -1.99 8.17 -1.98
N GLY A 44 -1.79 6.90 -2.34
CA GLY A 44 -2.28 6.33 -3.58
C GLY A 44 -1.70 4.95 -3.84
N LEU A 45 -2.34 4.21 -4.75
CA LEU A 45 -1.85 2.96 -5.29
C LEU A 45 -1.57 3.13 -6.79
N THR A 46 -0.53 2.48 -7.27
CA THR A 46 -0.29 2.24 -8.69
C THR A 46 -0.24 0.73 -8.92
N THR A 47 -0.70 0.30 -10.09
CA THR A 47 -0.81 -1.12 -10.42
C THR A 47 0.01 -1.49 -11.63
N ILE A 48 0.65 -2.66 -11.59
CA ILE A 48 1.48 -3.14 -12.70
C ILE A 48 1.21 -4.63 -12.98
N PHE A 49 1.79 -5.14 -14.05
CA PHE A 49 1.70 -6.56 -14.43
C PHE A 49 2.55 -7.45 -13.52
N GLY A 50 2.04 -8.63 -13.17
CA GLY A 50 2.79 -9.68 -12.47
C GLY A 50 2.02 -11.00 -12.39
N ASN A 51 1.41 -11.30 -11.24
CA ASN A 51 0.56 -12.46 -10.96
C ASN A 51 -0.74 -12.44 -11.77
N VAL A 52 -1.24 -11.23 -12.05
CA VAL A 52 -2.44 -10.98 -12.86
C VAL A 52 -2.13 -9.91 -13.91
N THR A 53 -3.07 -9.69 -14.83
CA THR A 53 -2.94 -8.62 -15.81
C THR A 53 -2.98 -7.25 -15.12
N THR A 54 -2.40 -6.20 -15.73
CA THR A 54 -2.47 -4.84 -15.16
C THR A 54 -3.92 -4.37 -14.95
N GLU A 55 -4.84 -4.77 -15.84
CA GLU A 55 -6.27 -4.48 -15.73
C GLU A 55 -6.88 -5.15 -14.49
N ASP A 56 -6.65 -6.45 -14.30
CA ASP A 56 -7.12 -7.21 -13.13
C ASP A 56 -6.48 -6.67 -11.84
N ALA A 57 -5.20 -6.33 -11.85
CA ALA A 57 -4.50 -5.71 -10.72
C ALA A 57 -5.16 -4.39 -10.32
N THR A 58 -5.47 -3.53 -11.28
CA THR A 58 -6.15 -2.25 -11.07
C THR A 58 -7.54 -2.45 -10.48
N HIS A 59 -8.31 -3.40 -11.03
CA HIS A 59 -9.63 -3.73 -10.51
C HIS A 59 -9.55 -4.27 -9.08
N ASN A 60 -8.60 -5.15 -8.78
CA ASN A 60 -8.37 -5.66 -7.43
C ASN A 60 -7.99 -4.53 -6.46
N ALA A 61 -7.08 -3.63 -6.83
CA ALA A 61 -6.68 -2.49 -6.00
C ALA A 61 -7.86 -1.58 -5.65
N LEU A 62 -8.73 -1.27 -6.63
CA LEU A 62 -9.95 -0.50 -6.40
C LEU A 62 -10.89 -1.22 -5.42
N LEU A 63 -11.13 -2.51 -5.62
CA LEU A 63 -11.98 -3.32 -4.74
C LEU A 63 -11.42 -3.40 -3.30
N LEU A 64 -10.11 -3.53 -3.15
CA LEU A 64 -9.46 -3.52 -1.83
C LEU A 64 -9.67 -2.17 -1.12
N CYS A 65 -9.55 -1.05 -1.84
CA CYS A 65 -9.81 0.28 -1.28
C CYS A 65 -11.27 0.42 -0.83
N GLU A 66 -12.23 -0.06 -1.62
CA GLU A 66 -13.66 -0.08 -1.23
C GLU A 66 -13.91 -0.92 0.01
N ILE A 67 -13.39 -2.14 0.06
CA ILE A 67 -13.53 -3.06 1.20
C ILE A 67 -12.88 -2.49 2.47
N ALA A 68 -11.75 -1.81 2.34
CA ALA A 68 -11.08 -1.13 3.45
C ALA A 68 -11.83 0.12 3.94
N GLY A 69 -12.92 0.53 3.28
CA GLY A 69 -13.64 1.77 3.58
C GLY A 69 -12.87 3.03 3.21
N ARG A 70 -11.94 2.92 2.25
CA ARG A 70 -11.05 3.98 1.77
C ARG A 70 -11.19 4.25 0.26
N PRO A 71 -12.42 4.47 -0.27
CA PRO A 71 -12.62 4.78 -1.68
C PRO A 71 -12.05 6.15 -2.10
N ASP A 72 -11.57 6.95 -1.13
CA ASP A 72 -10.90 8.23 -1.34
C ASP A 72 -9.48 8.10 -1.89
N ILE A 73 -8.87 6.92 -1.77
CA ILE A 73 -7.49 6.68 -2.19
C ILE A 73 -7.42 6.56 -3.71
N PRO A 74 -6.60 7.39 -4.40
CA PRO A 74 -6.46 7.29 -5.83
C PRO A 74 -5.72 6.00 -6.21
N VAL A 75 -6.26 5.30 -7.21
CA VAL A 75 -5.61 4.16 -7.87
C VAL A 75 -5.34 4.55 -9.31
N ALA A 76 -4.10 4.39 -9.76
CA ALA A 76 -3.72 4.64 -11.15
C ALA A 76 -3.19 3.37 -11.81
N GLU A 77 -3.77 3.02 -12.95
CA GLU A 77 -3.31 1.93 -13.80
C GLU A 77 -1.93 2.26 -14.38
N GLY A 78 -0.98 1.34 -14.21
CA GLY A 78 0.36 1.44 -14.77
C GLY A 78 0.46 0.98 -16.22
N SER A 79 1.67 0.58 -16.63
CA SER A 79 1.90 0.18 -18.02
C SER A 79 1.14 -1.11 -18.38
N LEU A 80 0.49 -1.09 -19.55
CA LEU A 80 -0.12 -2.27 -20.17
C LEU A 80 1.00 -3.16 -20.75
N ASN A 81 1.32 -4.27 -20.05
CA ASN A 81 2.17 -5.40 -20.46
C ASN A 81 3.56 -5.11 -21.11
N LEU A 82 4.63 -5.68 -20.53
CA LEU A 82 5.92 -5.91 -21.19
C LEU A 82 5.96 -7.29 -21.86
#